data_AF-A0A6P0JQ21-F1
#
_entry.id   AF-A0A6P0JQ21-F1
#
_cell.length_a   1.000
_cell.length_b   1.000
_cell.length_c   1.000
_cell.angle_alpha   90.00
_cell.angle_beta   90.00
_cell.angle_gamma   90.00
#
_symmetry.space_group_name_H-M   'P 1'
#
loop_
_entity.id
_entity.type
_entity.pdbx_description
1 polymer ?
#
loop_
_entity_poly.entity_id
_entity_poly.type
_entity_poly.pdbx_seq_one_letter_code
_entity_poly.pdbx_strand_id
1 'polypeptide(L)'
;MSSVKQSSPGEGAPLNEKLLAKIVAHLNQDHREDMLACARVMGNLDWAERVTVMSLDASGIHLDVSGYGKQQSLPLAFPSPVGGVLSLRRTLERMITESRTQLGWGVGNDEGDLNRQL
;
A
#
# COMPACT_ATOMS: atom_id res chain seq x y z
N MET A 1 -32.43 4.84 17.82
CA MET A 1 -31.43 4.11 18.63
C MET A 1 -30.28 3.74 17.71
N SER A 2 -29.10 4.31 17.96
CA SER A 2 -27.94 4.24 17.08
C SER A 2 -27.32 2.85 17.09
N SER A 3 -27.28 2.19 15.92
CA SER A 3 -26.58 0.91 15.75
C SER A 3 -25.08 1.11 15.94
N VAL A 4 -24.57 0.69 17.09
CA VAL A 4 -23.15 0.38 17.25
C VAL A 4 -22.84 -0.79 16.32
N LYS A 5 -22.16 -0.52 15.19
CA LYS A 5 -21.59 -1.58 14.35
C LYS A 5 -20.55 -2.30 15.20
N GLN A 6 -20.95 -3.42 15.79
CA GLN A 6 -20.08 -4.34 16.49
C GLN A 6 -18.99 -4.79 15.52
N SER A 7 -17.73 -4.47 15.83
CA SER A 7 -16.56 -4.98 15.14
C SER A 7 -16.65 -6.50 15.11
N SER A 8 -16.64 -7.09 13.91
CA SER A 8 -16.71 -8.54 13.76
C SER A 8 -15.51 -9.19 14.46
N PRO A 9 -15.69 -10.30 15.20
CA PRO A 9 -14.66 -10.87 16.10
C PRO A 9 -13.40 -11.44 15.40
N GLY A 10 -13.22 -11.21 14.09
CA GLY A 10 -12.05 -11.66 13.31
C GLY A 10 -11.17 -10.53 12.75
N GLU A 11 -11.46 -9.26 13.03
CA GLU A 11 -10.78 -8.11 12.39
C GLU A 11 -9.72 -7.40 13.26
N GLY A 12 -9.64 -7.77 14.54
CA GLY A 12 -8.74 -7.15 15.52
C GLY A 12 -9.29 -5.85 16.12
N ALA A 13 -8.40 -5.04 16.71
CA ALA A 13 -8.78 -3.76 17.32
C ALA A 13 -9.44 -2.82 16.28
N PRO A 14 -10.45 -2.03 16.70
CA PRO A 14 -11.11 -1.08 15.81
C PRO A 14 -10.12 -0.03 15.32
N LEU A 15 -10.30 0.39 14.07
CA LEU A 15 -9.52 1.46 13.47
C LEU A 15 -9.86 2.78 14.17
N ASN A 16 -8.93 3.30 14.96
CA ASN A 16 -9.03 4.62 15.56
C ASN A 16 -7.96 5.54 14.98
N GLU A 17 -8.21 6.86 15.06
CA GLU A 17 -7.34 7.87 14.45
C GLU A 17 -5.89 7.78 14.96
N LYS A 18 -5.70 7.49 16.25
CA LYS A 18 -4.37 7.36 16.86
C LYS A 18 -3.59 6.16 16.31
N LEU A 19 -4.26 5.03 16.08
CA LEU A 19 -3.66 3.85 15.48
C LEU A 19 -3.37 4.09 14.00
N LEU A 20 -4.32 4.68 13.26
CA LEU A 20 -4.13 5.04 11.85
C LEU A 20 -2.93 5.97 11.68
N ALA A 21 -2.80 7.00 12.52
CA ALA A 21 -1.63 7.89 12.51
C ALA A 21 -0.30 7.15 12.78
N LYS A 22 -0.29 6.20 13.71
CA LYS A 22 0.89 5.35 13.95
C LYS A 22 1.23 4.47 12.76
N ILE A 23 0.22 3.88 12.10
CA ILE A 23 0.41 3.06 10.91
C ILE A 23 0.94 3.92 9.77
N VAL A 24 0.37 5.12 9.55
CA VAL A 24 0.87 6.08 8.55
C VAL A 24 2.34 6.43 8.81
N ALA A 25 2.71 6.72 10.06
CA ALA A 25 4.10 7.00 10.42
C ALA A 25 5.01 5.80 10.12
N HIS A 26 4.59 4.58 10.49
CA HIS A 26 5.34 3.36 10.22
C HIS A 26 5.48 3.08 8.72
N LEU A 27 4.42 3.25 7.92
CA LEU A 27 4.46 3.08 6.47
C LEU A 27 5.43 4.06 5.80
N ASN A 28 5.45 5.31 6.27
CA ASN A 28 6.38 6.32 5.77
C ASN A 28 7.85 6.05 6.17
N GLN A 29 8.10 5.31 7.25
CA GLN A 29 9.44 5.01 7.75
C GLN A 29 10.00 3.69 7.21
N ASP A 30 9.24 2.60 7.30
CA ASP A 30 9.67 1.25 6.93
C ASP A 30 9.27 0.84 5.51
N HIS A 31 8.13 1.34 5.01
CA HIS A 31 7.51 0.84 3.78
C HIS A 31 7.43 1.86 2.65
N ARG A 32 8.27 2.90 2.68
CA ARG A 32 8.21 3.98 1.70
C ARG A 32 8.44 3.51 0.26
N GLU A 33 9.39 2.59 0.07
CA GLU A 33 9.70 2.02 -1.24
C GLU A 33 8.57 1.12 -1.75
N ASP A 34 7.97 0.32 -0.87
CA ASP A 34 6.78 -0.49 -1.16
C ASP A 34 5.60 0.40 -1.57
N MET A 35 5.37 1.52 -0.88
CA MET A 35 4.32 2.49 -1.23
C MET A 35 4.60 3.20 -2.56
N LEU A 36 5.88 3.41 -2.91
CA LEU A 36 6.25 4.03 -4.18
C LEU A 36 5.97 3.07 -5.33
N ALA A 37 6.28 1.78 -5.13
CA ALA A 37 5.90 0.72 -6.06
C ALA A 37 4.39 0.70 -6.30
N CYS A 38 3.59 0.75 -5.22
CA CYS A 38 2.13 0.86 -5.32
C CYS A 38 1.70 2.07 -6.14
N ALA A 39 2.27 3.25 -5.88
CA ALA A 39 1.93 4.49 -6.60
C ALA A 39 2.30 4.43 -8.10
N ARG A 40 3.44 3.83 -8.45
CA ARG A 40 3.88 3.65 -9.84
C ARG A 40 2.96 2.68 -10.58
N VAL A 41 2.67 1.53 -10.00
CA VAL A 41 1.84 0.48 -10.62
C VAL A 41 0.37 0.88 -10.67
N MET A 42 -0.23 1.21 -9.53
CA MET A 42 -1.67 1.48 -9.45
C MET A 42 -2.05 2.88 -9.95
N GLY A 43 -1.16 3.86 -9.77
CA GLY A 43 -1.37 5.22 -10.25
C GLY A 43 -0.88 5.46 -11.67
N ASN A 44 -0.21 4.48 -12.28
CA ASN A 44 0.51 4.64 -13.55
C ASN A 44 1.45 5.85 -13.55
N LEU A 45 2.05 6.15 -12.39
CA LEU A 45 2.92 7.30 -12.15
C LEU A 45 4.39 6.86 -12.24
N ASP A 46 4.84 6.42 -13.42
CA ASP A 46 6.23 5.96 -13.62
C ASP A 46 7.28 7.03 -13.23
N TRP A 47 6.91 8.30 -13.39
CA TRP A 47 7.71 9.47 -13.00
C TRP A 47 7.85 9.65 -11.47
N ALA A 48 7.11 8.92 -10.65
CA ALA A 48 7.15 9.06 -9.19
C ALA A 48 8.53 8.70 -8.63
N GLU A 49 9.17 9.60 -7.88
CA GLU A 49 10.48 9.34 -7.22
C GLU A 49 10.33 9.16 -5.71
N ARG A 50 9.33 9.80 -5.12
CA ARG A 50 9.06 9.80 -3.69
C ARG A 50 7.57 9.67 -3.46
N VAL A 51 7.23 8.99 -2.39
CA VAL A 51 5.86 8.87 -1.91
C VAL A 51 5.81 9.23 -0.43
N THR A 52 4.69 9.77 0.00
CA THR A 52 4.38 10.03 1.39
C THR A 52 2.93 9.64 1.63
N VAL A 53 2.68 8.73 2.56
CA VAL A 53 1.34 8.41 3.04
C VAL A 53 0.82 9.62 3.82
N MET A 54 -0.22 10.26 3.33
CA MET A 54 -0.84 11.44 3.96
C MET A 54 -1.85 11.01 5.02
N SER A 55 -2.74 10.11 4.64
CA SER A 55 -3.77 9.58 5.54
C SER A 55 -4.15 8.16 5.16
N LEU A 56 -4.73 7.47 6.13
CA LEU A 56 -5.21 6.11 6.03
C LEU A 56 -6.55 6.04 6.72
N ASP A 57 -7.54 5.43 6.07
CA ASP A 57 -8.89 5.30 6.59
C ASP A 57 -9.50 3.94 6.20
N ALA A 58 -10.73 3.68 6.63
CA ALA A 58 -11.38 2.39 6.39
C ALA A 58 -11.71 2.14 4.90
N SER A 59 -11.70 3.19 4.07
CA SER A 59 -12.04 3.14 2.65
C SER A 59 -10.81 3.06 1.77
N GLY A 60 -9.65 3.54 2.22
CA GLY A 60 -8.43 3.52 1.43
C GLY A 60 -7.23 4.22 2.07
N ILE A 61 -6.27 4.53 1.21
CA ILE A 61 -5.03 5.25 1.53
C ILE A 61 -4.95 6.49 0.66
N HIS A 62 -4.56 7.61 1.24
CA HIS A 62 -4.16 8.78 0.46
C HIS A 62 -2.65 8.88 0.44
N LEU A 63 -2.10 8.78 -0.77
CA LEU A 63 -0.68 8.97 -1.03
C LEU A 63 -0.45 10.33 -1.64
N ASP A 64 0.68 10.93 -1.31
CA ASP A 64 1.22 12.08 -1.99
C ASP A 64 2.52 11.68 -2.67
N VAL A 65 2.55 11.85 -3.97
CA VAL A 65 3.60 11.33 -4.85
C VAL A 65 4.32 12.52 -5.46
N SER A 66 5.64 12.53 -5.41
CA SER A 66 6.46 13.59 -5.99
C SER A 66 7.61 13.03 -6.82
N GLY A 67 7.97 13.74 -7.89
CA GLY A 67 9.01 13.34 -8.84
C GLY A 67 9.08 14.29 -10.02
N TYR A 68 10.27 14.49 -10.60
CA TYR A 68 10.48 15.41 -11.74
C TYR A 68 9.89 16.82 -11.53
N GLY A 69 9.94 17.34 -10.31
CA GLY A 69 9.38 18.66 -9.95
C GLY A 69 7.85 18.73 -9.91
N LYS A 70 7.16 17.58 -10.00
CA LYS A 70 5.71 17.47 -9.87
C LYS A 70 5.34 16.84 -8.54
N GLN A 71 4.15 17.17 -8.06
CA GLN A 71 3.54 16.56 -6.89
C GLN A 71 2.07 16.28 -7.21
N GLN A 72 1.61 15.07 -6.91
CA GLN A 72 0.26 14.62 -7.19
C GLN A 72 -0.24 13.75 -6.03
N SER A 73 -1.43 14.07 -5.53
CA SER A 73 -2.12 13.23 -4.57
C SER A 73 -2.84 12.08 -5.30
N LEU A 74 -2.59 10.85 -4.85
CA LEU A 74 -3.14 9.63 -5.39
C LEU A 74 -3.95 8.90 -4.29
N PRO A 75 -5.29 8.92 -4.35
CA PRO A 75 -6.12 8.10 -3.50
C PRO A 75 -6.15 6.66 -4.02
N LEU A 76 -5.78 5.70 -3.17
CA LEU A 76 -5.91 4.27 -3.43
C LEU A 76 -7.07 3.70 -2.62
N ALA A 77 -8.14 3.32 -3.30
CA ALA A 77 -9.30 2.70 -2.65
C ALA A 77 -9.02 1.24 -2.28
N PHE A 78 -9.47 0.82 -1.11
CA PHE A 78 -9.44 -0.59 -0.75
C PHE A 78 -10.55 -1.35 -1.50
N PRO A 79 -10.28 -2.60 -1.92
CA PRO A 79 -11.28 -3.42 -2.63
C PRO A 79 -12.45 -3.79 -1.71
N SER A 80 -12.28 -3.72 -0.39
CA SER A 80 -13.37 -3.87 0.58
C SER A 80 -13.08 -3.01 1.81
N PRO A 81 -14.11 -2.40 2.41
CA PRO A 81 -13.94 -1.58 3.59
C PRO A 81 -13.39 -2.42 4.75
N VAL A 82 -12.35 -1.92 5.39
CA VAL A 82 -11.67 -2.63 6.49
C VAL A 82 -12.26 -2.20 7.83
N GLY A 83 -12.69 -3.17 8.65
CA GLY A 83 -13.31 -2.90 9.96
C GLY A 83 -12.33 -2.91 11.14
N GLY A 84 -11.13 -3.46 10.94
CA GLY A 84 -10.14 -3.60 12.00
C GLY A 84 -8.70 -3.70 11.51
N VAL A 85 -7.77 -3.57 12.45
CA VAL A 85 -6.32 -3.49 12.18
C VAL A 85 -5.77 -4.72 11.46
N LEU A 86 -6.29 -5.92 11.73
CA LEU A 86 -5.83 -7.15 11.07
C LEU A 86 -6.30 -7.22 9.62
N SER A 87 -7.49 -6.70 9.33
CA SER A 87 -8.00 -6.58 7.96
C SER A 87 -7.21 -5.53 7.19
N LEU A 88 -6.97 -4.36 7.80
CA LEU A 88 -6.15 -3.30 7.23
C LEU A 88 -4.75 -3.78 6.86
N ARG A 89 -4.05 -4.41 7.83
CA ARG A 89 -2.70 -4.94 7.60
C ARG A 89 -2.67 -5.96 6.45
N ARG A 90 -3.59 -6.93 6.44
CA ARG A 90 -3.68 -7.93 5.36
C ARG A 90 -3.95 -7.31 4.00
N THR A 91 -4.82 -6.31 3.94
CA THR A 91 -5.11 -5.58 2.69
C THR A 91 -3.88 -4.84 2.20
N LEU A 92 -3.15 -4.14 3.08
CA LEU A 92 -1.90 -3.45 2.75
C LEU A 92 -0.82 -4.41 2.27
N GLU A 93 -0.57 -5.50 3.02
CA GLU A 93 0.41 -6.53 2.67
C GLU A 93 0.09 -7.13 1.29
N ARG A 94 -1.19 -7.37 0.98
CA ARG A 94 -1.62 -7.85 -0.34
C ARG A 94 -1.30 -6.83 -1.44
N MET A 95 -1.71 -5.58 -1.28
CA MET A 95 -1.48 -4.52 -2.28
C MET A 95 0.01 -4.31 -2.57
N ILE A 96 0.85 -4.33 -1.53
CA ILE A 96 2.31 -4.25 -1.65
C ILE A 96 2.85 -5.46 -2.43
N THR A 97 2.44 -6.66 -2.04
CA THR A 97 2.89 -7.91 -2.68
C THR A 97 2.53 -7.94 -4.17
N GLU A 98 1.30 -7.55 -4.52
CA GLU A 98 0.84 -7.47 -5.90
C GLU A 98 1.63 -6.42 -6.71
N SER A 99 1.93 -5.27 -6.12
CA SER A 99 2.71 -4.22 -6.77
C SER A 99 4.15 -4.64 -7.01
N ARG A 100 4.77 -5.29 -6.02
CA ARG A 100 6.14 -5.84 -6.14
C ARG A 100 6.22 -6.92 -7.20
N THR A 101 5.21 -7.78 -7.28
CA THR A 101 5.13 -8.83 -8.30
C THR A 101 5.07 -8.22 -9.69
N GLN A 102 4.25 -7.17 -9.89
CA GLN A 102 4.13 -6.48 -11.17
C GLN A 102 5.41 -5.71 -11.57
N LEU A 103 6.17 -5.18 -10.60
CA LEU A 103 7.47 -4.57 -10.86
C LEU A 103 8.62 -5.58 -11.00
N GLY A 104 8.36 -6.88 -10.85
CA GLY A 104 9.39 -7.92 -10.91
C GLY A 104 10.34 -7.93 -9.70
N TRP A 105 10.02 -7.24 -8.60
CA TRP A 105 10.84 -7.20 -7.39
C TRP A 105 10.81 -8.52 -6.59
N GLY A 106 9.96 -9.47 -6.99
CA GLY A 106 9.77 -10.78 -6.36
C GLY A 106 10.32 -11.97 -7.14
N VAL A 107 10.93 -11.76 -8.30
CA VAL A 107 11.61 -12.83 -9.05
C VAL A 107 13.04 -12.35 -9.28
N GLY A 108 13.99 -13.03 -8.65
CA GLY A 108 15.36 -13.00 -9.13
C GLY A 108 15.33 -13.38 -10.60
N ASN A 109 15.65 -12.42 -11.46
CA ASN A 109 16.10 -12.72 -12.80
C ASN A 109 17.44 -13.46 -12.66
N ASP A 110 17.37 -14.78 -12.49
CA ASP A 110 18.45 -15.72 -12.79
C ASP A 110 18.08 -16.57 -14.03
N GLU A 111 17.28 -16.03 -14.95
CA GLU A 111 17.09 -16.61 -16.27
C GLU A 111 17.68 -15.70 -17.35
N GLY A 112 18.97 -15.42 -17.16
CA GLY A 112 19.87 -15.04 -18.22
C GLY A 112 21.04 -16.01 -18.21
N ASP A 113 21.21 -16.74 -19.32
CA ASP A 113 22.39 -17.52 -19.71
C ASP A 113 22.40 -19.02 -19.34
N LEU A 114 21.93 -19.86 -20.27
CA LEU A 114 22.60 -21.10 -20.75
C LEU A 114 21.68 -21.92 -21.68
N ASN A 115 21.25 -21.35 -22.81
CA ASN A 115 20.80 -22.18 -23.94
C ASN A 115 21.21 -21.57 -25.28
N ARG A 116 22.51 -21.28 -25.40
CA ARG A 116 23.16 -20.94 -26.66
C ARG A 116 24.54 -21.58 -26.73
N GLN A 117 24.58 -22.91 -26.67
CA GLN A 117 25.59 -23.80 -27.27
C GLN A 117 25.42 -25.19 -26.65
N LEU A 118 24.86 -26.12 -27.42
CA LEU A 118 25.44 -27.41 -27.82
C LEU A 118 24.45 -28.12 -28.76
#